data_AF-A0A9D0YVX7-F1
#
_entry.id   AF-A0A9D0YVX7-F1
#
_cell.length_a   1.000
_cell.length_b   1.000
_cell.length_c   1.000
_cell.angle_alpha   90.00
_cell.angle_beta   90.00
_cell.angle_gamma   90.00
#
_symmetry.space_group_name_H-M   'P 1'
#
loop_
_entity.id
_entity.type
_entity.pdbx_description
1 polymer ?
#
loop_
_entity_poly.entity_id
_entity_poly.type
_entity_poly.pdbx_seq_one_letter_code
_entity_poly.pdbx_strand_id
1 'polypeptide(L)' 'MRDGLELRVLKTGEFLVEKGATVREAARQFGVSKSTVHKDVGERLADLDSALFREV' A
#
# COMPACT_ATOMS: atom_id res chain seq x y z
N MET A 1 -2.76 -19.54 -0.75
CA MET A 1 -2.13 -18.70 0.32
C MET A 1 -1.86 -17.37 -0.35
N ARG A 2 -2.40 -16.25 0.14
CA ARG A 2 -2.09 -14.94 -0.45
C ARG A 2 -0.62 -14.64 -0.23
N ASP A 3 0.06 -14.23 -1.29
CA ASP A 3 1.51 -14.03 -1.25
C ASP A 3 1.84 -12.89 -0.27
N GLY A 4 3.00 -12.95 0.39
CA GLY A 4 3.36 -11.96 1.42
C GLY A 4 3.42 -10.52 0.86
N LEU A 5 3.68 -10.41 -0.45
CA LEU A 5 3.65 -9.16 -1.20
C LEU A 5 2.24 -8.60 -1.37
N GLU A 6 1.29 -9.41 -1.85
CA GLU A 6 -0.09 -8.97 -2.11
C GLU A 6 -0.76 -8.46 -0.84
N LEU A 7 -0.57 -9.19 0.27
CA LEU A 7 -1.12 -8.78 1.55
C LEU A 7 -0.52 -7.45 2.03
N ARG A 8 0.77 -7.22 1.78
CA ARG A 8 1.41 -5.93 2.11
C ARG A 8 0.82 -4.80 1.29
N VAL A 9 0.65 -5.00 -0.02
CA VAL A 9 0.11 -3.98 -0.92
C VAL A 9 -1.28 -3.54 -0.48
N LEU A 10 -2.18 -4.51 -0.24
CA LEU A 10 -3.55 -4.23 0.22
C LEU A 10 -3.56 -3.49 1.57
N LYS A 11 -2.83 -4.01 2.56
CA LYS A 11 -2.74 -3.37 3.89
C LYS A 11 -2.12 -1.98 3.84
N THR A 12 -1.19 -1.73 2.92
CA THR A 12 -0.57 -0.42 2.76
C THR A 12 -1.58 0.58 2.20
N GLY A 13 -2.39 0.19 1.21
CA GLY A 13 -3.47 1.02 0.70
C GLY A 13 -4.52 1.32 1.78
N GLU A 14 -5.03 0.28 2.46
CA GLU A 14 -6.00 0.42 3.56
C GLU A 14 -5.48 1.37 4.64
N PHE A 15 -4.22 1.20 5.05
CA PHE A 15 -3.61 2.06 6.06
C PHE A 15 -3.54 3.54 5.64
N LEU A 16 -3.24 3.82 4.38
CA LEU A 16 -3.18 5.21 3.88
C LEU A 16 -4.56 5.87 3.90
N VAL A 17 -5.61 5.16 3.43
CA VAL A 17 -6.99 5.67 3.43
C VAL A 17 -7.53 5.82 4.84
N GLU A 18 -7.45 4.77 5.66
CA GLU A 18 -8.04 4.77 7.00
C GLU A 18 -7.37 5.76 7.96
N LYS A 19 -6.06 5.96 7.81
CA LYS A 19 -5.29 6.83 8.72
C LYS A 19 -4.99 8.21 8.13
N GLY A 20 -5.26 8.45 6.85
CA GLY A 20 -4.80 9.64 6.14
C GLY A 20 -3.27 9.77 6.21
N ALA A 21 -2.56 8.64 6.29
CA ALA A 21 -1.12 8.63 6.54
C ALA A 21 -0.34 9.01 5.29
N THR A 22 0.87 9.53 5.47
CA THR A 22 1.80 9.79 4.37
C THR A 22 2.52 8.51 3.95
N VAL A 23 3.00 8.48 2.70
CA VAL A 23 3.85 7.40 2.17
C VAL A 23 5.08 7.12 3.07
N ARG A 24 5.64 8.16 3.69
CA ARG A 24 6.81 8.01 4.58
C ARG A 24 6.43 7.33 5.91
N GLU A 25 5.24 7.58 6.43
CA GLU A 25 4.74 6.92 7.64
C GLU A 25 4.39 5.46 7.36
N ALA A 26 3.72 5.17 6.24
CA ALA A 26 3.47 3.80 5.80
C ALA A 26 4.77 3.01 5.62
N ALA A 27 5.79 3.60 5.01
CA ALA A 27 7.10 2.95 4.86
C ALA A 27 7.71 2.52 6.21
N ARG A 28 7.60 3.39 7.23
CA ARG A 28 8.05 3.06 8.59
C ARG A 28 7.18 1.97 9.24
N GLN A 29 5.86 2.04 9.06
CA GLN A 29 4.90 1.08 9.63
C GLN A 29 5.11 -0.34 9.09
N PHE A 30 5.33 -0.47 7.78
CA PHE A 30 5.48 -1.76 7.11
C PHE A 30 6.94 -2.22 6.98
N GLY A 31 7.91 -1.46 7.53
CA GLY A 31 9.33 -1.81 7.52
C GLY A 31 9.93 -1.87 6.11
N VAL A 32 9.44 -1.05 5.19
CA VAL A 32 9.88 -1.00 3.79
C VAL A 32 10.41 0.38 3.42
N SER A 33 11.04 0.48 2.26
CA SER A 33 11.49 1.77 1.75
C SER A 33 10.34 2.62 1.21
N LYS A 34 10.51 3.95 1.19
CA LYS A 34 9.55 4.87 0.57
C LYS A 34 9.25 4.51 -0.89
N SER A 35 10.26 4.13 -1.67
CA SER A 35 10.07 3.74 -3.07
C SER A 35 9.32 2.42 -3.22
N THR A 36 9.46 1.50 -2.26
CA THR A 36 8.65 0.28 -2.20
C THR A 36 7.18 0.61 -2.01
N VAL A 37 6.85 1.52 -1.07
CA VAL A 37 5.45 1.95 -0.88
C VAL A 37 4.91 2.61 -2.14
N HIS A 38 5.67 3.50 -2.79
CA HIS A 38 5.24 4.09 -4.06
C HIS A 38 4.92 3.06 -5.14
N LYS A 39 5.75 2.02 -5.29
CA LYS A 39 5.44 0.91 -6.22
C LYS A 39 4.23 0.10 -5.79
N ASP A 40 4.09 -0.15 -4.50
CA ASP A 40 2.96 -0.90 -3.96
C ASP A 40 1.66 -0.17 -4.24
N VAL A 41 1.56 1.12 -3.92
CA VAL A 41 0.29 1.86 -4.06
C VAL A 41 0.10 2.46 -5.45
N GLY A 42 1.16 2.78 -6.18
CA GLY A 42 1.09 3.44 -7.49
C GLY A 42 1.03 2.50 -8.68
N GLU A 43 1.48 1.25 -8.53
CA GLU A 43 1.49 0.26 -9.61
C GLU A 43 0.71 -0.99 -9.20
N ARG A 44 1.11 -1.64 -8.10
CA ARG A 44 0.62 -2.98 -7.75
C ARG A 44 -0.80 -2.98 -7.19
N LEU A 45 -1.19 -1.92 -6.48
CA LEU A 45 -2.50 -1.85 -5.84
C LEU A 45 -3.61 -1.79 -6.87
N ALA A 46 -3.40 -1.12 -8.01
CA ALA A 46 -4.39 -1.07 -9.09
C ALA A 46 -4.73 -2.45 -9.65
N ASP A 47 -3.73 -3.35 -9.74
CA ASP A 47 -3.91 -4.71 -10.24
C ASP A 47 -4.61 -5.63 -9.21
N LEU A 48 -4.48 -5.35 -7.92
CA LEU A 48 -5.04 -6.15 -6.84
C LEU A 48 -6.43 -5.67 -6.39
N ASP A 49 -6.60 -4.36 -6.26
CA ASP A 49 -7.84 -3.70 -5.85
C ASP A 49 -7.94 -2.29 -6.46
N SER A 50 -8.57 -2.23 -7.64
CA SER A 50 -8.81 -0.99 -8.35
C SER A 50 -9.76 -0.01 -7.64
N ALA A 51 -10.59 -0.48 -6.70
CA ALA A 51 -11.47 0.39 -5.92
C ALA A 51 -10.66 1.11 -4.85
N LEU A 52 -9.90 0.34 -4.06
CA LEU A 52 -9.01 0.88 -3.04
C LEU A 52 -7.94 1.81 -3.65
N PHE A 53 -7.39 1.46 -4.82
CA PHE A 53 -6.44 2.33 -5.53
C PHE A 53 -6.99 3.73 -5.83
N ARG A 54 -8.29 3.88 -6.06
CA ARG A 54 -8.91 5.20 -6.32
C ARG A 54 -9.10 6.03 -5.06
N GLU A 55 -9.06 5.40 -3.89
CA GLU A 55 -9.24 6.05 -2.59
C GLU A 55 -7.93 6.49 -1.94
N VAL A 56 -6.82 5.81 -2.26
CA VAL A 56 -5.46 6.12 -1.80
C VAL A 56 -4.90 7.36 -2.50
#